data_AF-A0A970CC49-F1
#
_entry.id   AF-A0A970CC49-F1
#
_cell.length_a   1.000
_cell.length_b   1.000
_cell.length_c   1.000
_cell.angle_alpha   90.00
_cell.angle_beta   90.00
_cell.angle_gamma   90.00
#
_symmetry.space_group_name_H-M   'P 1'
#
loop_
_entity.id
_entity.type
_entity.pdbx_description
1 polymer ?
#
loop_
_entity_poly.entity_id
_entity_poly.type
_entity_poly.pdbx_seq_one_letter_code
_entity_poly.pdbx_strand_id
1 'polypeptide(L)'
;PVATPAPEQEITLPGVLALDDPSVFRLLLIGTDAYTIKQTGRSDTMILLQVNTRTRDIRMVSFLRDLYVKIPDHGRTRLNAAYVYGGAELLKRTLETNFGVTVDRTLAVNFSLMVELVDRIGGVEVDVSEKERKQLNSILKYYNQQNGSKTKDQLLDDSGVQNLTGKQALCYSRIRKIDSDFARTGRQRKVLEAVYRRVSELDGLTMAAILVETISQVKTDMTLADAVALVPVLLQLNDVEFDELTVPVKNGYESQTVSGMMVLVPNLDRNRDAIAAFLQ
;
A
#
# COMPACT_ATOMS: atom_id res chain seq x y z
N PRO A 1 11.80 3.82 -46.66
CA PRO A 1 12.22 4.49 -45.41
C PRO A 1 11.46 3.89 -44.22
N VAL A 2 12.12 2.98 -43.49
CA VAL A 2 11.60 2.52 -42.20
C VAL A 2 11.71 3.72 -41.26
N ALA A 3 10.58 4.18 -40.72
CA ALA A 3 10.57 5.27 -39.76
C ALA A 3 11.38 4.82 -38.53
N THR A 4 12.45 5.54 -38.24
CA THR A 4 13.15 5.43 -36.96
C THR A 4 12.12 5.70 -35.86
N PRO A 5 11.89 4.79 -34.91
CA PRO A 5 11.02 5.10 -33.77
C PRO A 5 11.60 6.34 -33.10
N ALA A 6 10.72 7.30 -32.79
CA ALA A 6 11.11 8.48 -32.02
C ALA A 6 11.82 8.01 -30.74
N PRO A 7 12.89 8.68 -30.29
CA PRO A 7 13.51 8.33 -29.02
C PRO A 7 12.42 8.42 -27.96
N GLU A 8 12.15 7.28 -27.30
CA GLU A 8 11.28 7.27 -26.13
C GLU A 8 11.84 8.30 -25.16
N GLN A 9 11.09 9.38 -24.90
CA GLN A 9 11.51 10.39 -23.96
C GLN A 9 11.77 9.70 -22.61
N GLU A 10 12.97 9.91 -22.09
CA GLU A 10 13.35 9.43 -20.77
C GLU A 10 12.44 10.12 -19.75
N ILE A 11 11.64 9.33 -19.04
CA ILE A 11 10.75 9.84 -18.00
C ILE A 11 11.64 10.14 -16.80
N THR A 12 11.66 11.39 -16.35
CA THR A 12 12.43 11.81 -15.17
C THR A 12 11.49 12.24 -14.06
N LEU A 13 11.80 11.88 -12.82
CA LEU A 13 11.02 12.35 -11.69
C LEU A 13 11.24 13.86 -11.47
N PRO A 14 10.20 14.58 -11.01
CA PRO A 14 10.31 16.00 -10.76
C PRO A 14 11.34 16.35 -9.68
N GLY A 15 12.18 17.36 -9.95
CA GLY A 15 13.17 17.84 -8.98
C GLY A 15 12.59 18.41 -7.68
N VAL A 16 11.30 18.78 -7.67
CA VAL A 16 10.60 19.26 -6.45
C VAL A 16 10.54 18.18 -5.35
N LEU A 17 10.67 16.90 -5.71
CA LEU A 17 10.70 15.79 -4.77
C LEU A 17 12.01 15.70 -3.97
N ALA A 18 13.08 16.40 -4.39
CA ALA A 18 14.39 16.38 -3.72
C ALA A 18 14.89 14.95 -3.42
N LEU A 19 14.95 14.11 -4.46
CA LEU A 19 15.36 12.71 -4.38
C LEU A 19 16.86 12.54 -4.58
N ASP A 20 17.43 11.51 -3.95
CA ASP A 20 18.85 11.15 -4.15
C ASP A 20 19.09 10.58 -5.56
N ASP A 21 18.18 9.74 -6.06
CA ASP A 21 18.14 9.29 -7.47
C ASP A 21 16.91 9.90 -8.16
N PRO A 22 17.07 10.78 -9.16
CA PRO A 22 15.96 11.44 -9.85
C PRO A 22 15.14 10.51 -10.76
N SER A 23 15.43 9.21 -10.78
CA SER A 23 14.69 8.22 -11.57
C SER A 23 14.03 7.13 -10.74
N VAL A 24 14.25 7.11 -9.42
CA VAL A 24 13.63 6.15 -8.51
C VAL A 24 12.93 6.89 -7.37
N PHE A 25 11.64 6.60 -7.19
CA PHE A 25 10.84 7.13 -6.09
C PHE A 25 10.29 6.02 -5.23
N ARG A 26 10.53 6.09 -3.91
CA ARG A 26 10.10 5.11 -2.92
C ARG A 26 9.10 5.73 -1.95
N LEU A 27 7.84 5.34 -2.10
CA LEU A 27 6.73 5.75 -1.25
C LEU A 27 6.34 4.64 -0.29
N LEU A 28 6.41 4.88 1.01
CA LEU A 28 5.88 3.95 2.01
C LEU A 28 4.39 4.22 2.26
N LEU A 29 3.54 3.30 1.81
CA LEU A 29 2.11 3.28 2.04
C LEU A 29 1.80 2.60 3.38
N ILE A 30 1.06 3.29 4.24
CA ILE A 30 0.76 2.85 5.60
C ILE A 30 -0.76 2.82 5.78
N GLY A 31 -1.33 1.62 5.92
CA GLY A 31 -2.73 1.45 6.28
C GLY A 31 -2.89 1.37 7.80
N THR A 32 -3.68 2.27 8.37
CA THR A 32 -3.91 2.33 9.83
C THR A 32 -5.35 1.94 10.20
N ASP A 33 -5.51 1.24 11.31
CA ASP A 33 -6.82 0.93 11.90
C ASP A 33 -7.40 2.09 12.74
N ALA A 34 -6.83 3.29 12.62
CA ALA A 34 -7.32 4.48 13.29
C ALA A 34 -8.69 4.90 12.74
N TYR A 35 -9.63 5.27 13.60
CA TYR A 35 -10.94 5.78 13.15
C TYR A 35 -10.86 7.23 12.66
N THR A 36 -9.83 7.98 13.05
CA THR A 36 -9.61 9.38 12.66
C THR A 36 -8.15 9.64 12.34
N ILE A 37 -7.86 10.68 11.54
CA ILE A 37 -6.49 11.09 11.13
C ILE A 37 -5.64 11.51 12.35
N LYS A 38 -6.28 11.99 13.42
CA LYS A 38 -5.62 12.45 14.65
C LYS A 38 -5.26 11.32 15.61
N GLN A 39 -5.83 10.13 15.42
CA GLN A 39 -5.54 8.96 16.26
C GLN A 39 -4.36 8.18 15.69
N THR A 40 -3.45 7.77 16.58
CA THR A 40 -2.39 6.82 16.21
C THR A 40 -2.93 5.42 16.36
N GLY A 41 -3.42 4.84 15.25
CA GLY A 41 -3.77 3.42 15.13
C GLY A 41 -2.53 2.56 14.90
N ARG A 42 -2.69 1.24 14.99
CA ARG A 42 -1.64 0.29 14.57
C ARG A 42 -1.55 0.30 13.05
N SER A 43 -0.33 0.27 12.52
CA SER A 43 -0.12 0.02 11.09
C SER A 43 -0.34 -1.48 10.80
N ASP A 44 -1.43 -1.79 10.12
CA ASP A 44 -1.80 -3.16 9.78
C ASP A 44 -1.40 -3.53 8.34
N THR A 45 -1.01 -2.51 7.56
CA THR A 45 -0.50 -2.59 6.18
C THR A 45 0.71 -1.67 6.05
N MET A 46 1.82 -2.20 5.54
CA MET A 46 3.05 -1.44 5.25
C MET A 46 3.60 -1.93 3.92
N ILE A 47 3.47 -1.11 2.88
CA ILE A 47 3.88 -1.45 1.51
C ILE A 47 4.81 -0.35 1.02
N LEU A 48 6.05 -0.72 0.70
CA LEU A 48 6.95 0.14 -0.04
C LEU A 48 6.61 0.02 -1.52
N LEU A 49 6.20 1.12 -2.14
CA LEU A 49 6.04 1.27 -3.57
C LEU A 49 7.32 1.91 -4.13
N GLN A 50 8.03 1.22 -5.01
CA GLN A 50 9.12 1.79 -5.80
C GLN A 50 8.61 2.03 -7.21
N VAL A 51 8.66 3.28 -7.65
CA VAL A 51 8.47 3.67 -9.05
C VAL A 51 9.84 3.90 -9.65
N ASN A 52 10.18 3.20 -10.74
CA ASN A 52 11.41 3.43 -11.47
C ASN A 52 11.09 3.89 -12.89
N THR A 53 11.42 5.15 -13.18
CA THR A 53 11.08 5.78 -14.45
C THR A 53 12.02 5.40 -15.60
N ARG A 54 13.19 4.81 -15.29
CA ARG A 54 14.11 4.23 -16.30
C ARG A 54 13.57 2.90 -16.84
N THR A 55 13.18 2.00 -15.94
CA THR A 55 12.69 0.66 -16.28
C THR A 55 11.19 0.62 -16.52
N ARG A 56 10.47 1.70 -16.18
CA ARG A 56 9.00 1.85 -16.29
C ARG A 56 8.22 0.74 -15.57
N ASP A 57 8.71 0.33 -14.41
CA ASP A 57 8.08 -0.68 -13.57
C ASP A 57 7.72 -0.11 -12.18
N ILE A 58 6.74 -0.76 -11.55
CA ILE A 58 6.35 -0.50 -10.17
C ILE A 58 6.57 -1.76 -9.37
N ARG A 59 7.36 -1.64 -8.31
CA ARG A 59 7.67 -2.76 -7.41
C ARG A 59 7.10 -2.52 -6.03
N MET A 60 6.46 -3.53 -5.47
CA MET A 60 5.79 -3.47 -4.17
C MET A 60 6.42 -4.42 -3.17
N VAL A 61 7.02 -3.90 -2.11
CA VAL A 61 7.53 -4.70 -0.98
C VAL A 61 6.59 -4.55 0.22
N SER A 62 5.86 -5.61 0.56
CA SER A 62 4.98 -5.64 1.71
C SER A 62 5.68 -6.18 2.95
N PHE A 63 5.64 -5.43 4.05
CA PHE A 63 6.21 -5.85 5.33
C PHE A 63 5.10 -6.33 6.28
N LEU A 64 5.19 -7.59 6.71
CA LEU A 64 4.23 -8.14 7.67
C LEU A 64 4.37 -7.48 9.04
N ARG A 65 3.24 -7.10 9.63
CA ARG A 65 3.18 -6.36 10.90
C ARG A 65 3.84 -7.05 12.10
N ASP A 66 3.84 -8.38 12.10
CA ASP A 66 4.28 -9.21 13.24
C ASP A 66 5.78 -9.55 13.15
N LEU A 67 6.52 -8.96 12.19
CA LEU A 67 7.99 -9.02 12.12
C LEU A 67 8.62 -8.53 13.43
N TYR A 68 9.44 -9.37 14.06
CA TYR A 68 10.16 -9.05 15.29
C TYR A 68 11.47 -8.34 14.97
N VAL A 69 11.46 -7.01 15.08
CA VAL A 69 12.53 -6.13 14.58
C VAL A 69 13.05 -5.22 15.68
N LYS A 70 14.26 -4.67 15.48
CA LYS A 70 14.80 -3.64 16.35
C LYS A 70 14.17 -2.30 15.99
N ILE A 71 13.42 -1.71 16.91
CA ILE A 71 12.91 -0.35 16.77
C ILE A 71 13.94 0.59 17.42
N PRO A 72 14.50 1.57 16.69
CA PRO A 72 15.43 2.54 17.26
C PRO A 72 14.87 3.15 18.55
N ASP A 73 15.69 3.24 19.59
CA ASP A 73 15.32 3.84 20.88
C ASP A 73 14.20 3.12 21.68
N HIS A 74 13.68 1.97 21.19
CA HIS A 74 12.55 1.23 21.80
C HIS A 74 12.76 -0.30 21.95
N GLY A 75 13.94 -0.82 21.63
CA GLY A 75 14.25 -2.24 21.78
C GLY A 75 13.67 -3.12 20.65
N ARG A 76 13.32 -4.38 20.94
CA ARG A 76 12.77 -5.32 19.95
C ARG A 76 11.31 -5.65 20.21
N THR A 77 10.46 -5.47 19.20
CA THR A 77 9.05 -5.84 19.23
C THR A 77 8.52 -5.97 17.79
N ARG A 78 7.20 -6.13 17.64
CA ARG A 78 6.54 -6.20 16.34
C ARG A 78 6.68 -4.89 15.57
N LEU A 79 6.93 -4.99 14.27
CA LEU A 79 7.16 -3.86 13.36
C LEU A 79 6.06 -2.78 13.45
N ASN A 80 4.80 -3.18 13.56
CA ASN A 80 3.70 -2.21 13.65
C ASN A 80 3.74 -1.29 14.88
N ALA A 81 4.47 -1.67 15.93
CA ALA A 81 4.66 -0.83 17.10
C ALA A 81 5.51 0.41 16.77
N ALA A 82 6.37 0.37 15.75
CA ALA A 82 7.19 1.52 15.36
C ALA A 82 6.32 2.72 14.95
N TYR A 83 5.24 2.46 14.21
CA TYR A 83 4.29 3.50 13.84
C TYR A 83 3.52 4.05 15.06
N VAL A 84 3.21 3.20 16.03
CA VAL A 84 2.55 3.63 17.28
C VAL A 84 3.48 4.50 18.13
N TYR A 85 4.77 4.15 18.21
CA TYR A 85 5.72 4.84 19.06
C TYR A 85 6.20 6.18 18.49
N GLY A 86 6.39 6.27 17.16
CA GLY A 86 6.99 7.46 16.55
C GLY A 86 6.47 7.77 15.15
N GLY A 87 5.31 7.24 14.77
CA GLY A 87 4.68 7.51 13.48
C GLY A 87 5.50 7.00 12.28
N ALA A 88 5.24 7.63 11.14
CA ALA A 88 5.89 7.31 9.87
C ALA A 88 7.42 7.40 9.94
N GLU A 89 7.96 8.41 10.65
CA GLU A 89 9.41 8.63 10.68
C GLU A 89 10.16 7.54 11.46
N LEU A 90 9.65 7.11 12.61
CA LEU A 90 10.24 5.97 13.32
C LEU A 90 10.08 4.67 12.54
N LEU A 91 8.96 4.49 11.84
CA LEU A 91 8.77 3.33 10.98
C LEU A 91 9.80 3.30 9.83
N LYS A 92 10.06 4.43 9.16
CA LYS A 92 11.12 4.56 8.15
C LYS A 92 12.48 4.14 8.70
N ARG A 93 12.91 4.74 9.81
CA ARG A 93 14.18 4.40 10.49
C ARG A 93 14.23 2.92 10.89
N THR A 94 13.10 2.34 11.27
CA THR A 94 13.01 0.90 11.60
C THR A 94 13.21 0.03 10.36
N LEU A 95 12.57 0.35 9.23
CA LEU A 95 12.75 -0.38 7.98
C LEU A 95 14.19 -0.26 7.46
N GLU A 96 14.76 0.94 7.51
CA GLU A 96 16.15 1.18 7.14
C GLU A 96 17.12 0.37 8.03
N THR A 97 16.97 0.46 9.36
CA THR A 97 17.83 -0.25 10.32
C THR A 97 17.81 -1.77 10.13
N ASN A 98 16.63 -2.35 9.86
CA ASN A 98 16.47 -3.80 9.82
C ASN A 98 16.64 -4.36 8.41
N PHE A 99 16.26 -3.64 7.36
CA PHE A 99 16.18 -4.16 6.00
C PHE A 99 17.02 -3.37 4.98
N GLY A 100 17.65 -2.26 5.37
CA GLY A 100 18.44 -1.43 4.45
C GLY A 100 17.59 -0.71 3.41
N VAL A 101 16.30 -0.53 3.70
CA VAL A 101 15.33 0.07 2.78
C VAL A 101 15.27 1.57 2.99
N THR A 102 15.54 2.34 1.94
CA THR A 102 15.34 3.78 1.90
C THR A 102 13.90 4.11 1.51
N VAL A 103 13.37 5.17 2.11
CA VAL A 103 11.99 5.64 1.89
C VAL A 103 12.05 7.15 1.69
N ASP A 104 11.65 7.62 0.51
CA ASP A 104 11.70 9.04 0.14
C ASP A 104 10.52 9.80 0.74
N ARG A 105 9.33 9.18 0.71
CA ARG A 105 8.08 9.76 1.19
C ARG A 105 7.19 8.73 1.85
N THR A 106 6.23 9.19 2.64
CA THR A 106 5.26 8.36 3.34
C THR A 106 3.84 8.83 3.06
N LEU A 107 2.92 7.88 2.97
CA LEU A 107 1.49 8.15 2.88
C LEU A 107 0.74 7.20 3.81
N ALA A 108 0.21 7.77 4.90
CA ALA A 108 -0.62 7.05 5.84
C ALA A 108 -2.10 7.37 5.63
N VAL A 109 -2.89 6.32 5.41
CA VAL A 109 -4.32 6.38 5.14
C VAL A 109 -5.05 5.51 6.15
N ASN A 110 -6.16 6.03 6.69
CA ASN A 110 -7.03 5.24 7.54
C ASN A 110 -8.16 4.59 6.72
N PHE A 111 -8.84 3.61 7.31
CA PHE A 111 -9.87 2.85 6.57
C PHE A 111 -11.02 3.71 6.07
N SER A 112 -11.47 4.70 6.84
CA SER A 112 -12.58 5.58 6.45
C SER A 112 -12.23 6.41 5.22
N LEU A 113 -11.03 6.99 5.20
CA LEU A 113 -10.55 7.77 4.07
C LEU A 113 -10.30 6.90 2.85
N MET A 114 -9.80 5.67 3.03
CA MET A 114 -9.65 4.74 1.90
C MET A 114 -11.00 4.44 1.23
N VAL A 115 -12.07 4.23 2.02
CA VAL A 115 -13.42 4.04 1.49
C VAL A 115 -13.85 5.25 0.65
N GLU A 116 -13.70 6.45 1.19
CA GLU A 116 -14.07 7.69 0.51
C GLU A 116 -13.27 7.89 -0.80
N LEU A 117 -11.96 7.67 -0.77
CA LEU A 117 -11.09 7.82 -1.93
C LEU A 117 -11.46 6.82 -3.04
N VAL A 118 -11.74 5.56 -2.69
CA VAL A 118 -12.17 4.53 -3.65
C VAL A 118 -13.54 4.88 -4.25
N ASP A 119 -14.50 5.31 -3.43
CA ASP A 119 -15.81 5.73 -3.94
C ASP A 119 -15.67 6.95 -4.88
N ARG A 120 -14.76 7.87 -4.58
CA ARG A 120 -14.51 9.08 -5.36
C ARG A 120 -13.91 8.82 -6.73
N ILE A 121 -13.09 7.78 -6.88
CA ILE A 121 -12.58 7.34 -8.19
C ILE A 121 -13.57 6.43 -8.93
N GLY A 122 -14.76 6.19 -8.37
CA GLY A 122 -15.83 5.42 -8.99
C GLY A 122 -15.79 3.91 -8.72
N GLY A 123 -15.09 3.48 -7.66
CA GLY A 123 -14.85 2.08 -7.34
C GLY A 123 -13.58 1.53 -7.97
N VAL A 124 -13.29 0.25 -7.71
CA VAL A 124 -12.12 -0.47 -8.24
C VAL A 124 -12.48 -1.86 -8.72
N GLU A 125 -11.97 -2.25 -9.88
CA GLU A 125 -12.21 -3.58 -10.45
C GLU A 125 -11.32 -4.64 -9.81
N VAL A 126 -11.92 -5.69 -9.26
CA VAL A 126 -11.22 -6.82 -8.64
C VAL A 126 -11.90 -8.12 -9.07
N ASP A 127 -11.10 -9.13 -9.44
CA ASP A 127 -11.59 -10.50 -9.61
C ASP A 127 -11.79 -11.16 -8.24
N VAL A 128 -13.05 -11.30 -7.84
CA VAL A 128 -13.48 -11.81 -6.53
C VAL A 128 -13.98 -13.24 -6.68
N SER A 129 -13.27 -14.20 -6.10
CA SER A 129 -13.76 -15.59 -6.06
C SER A 129 -15.01 -15.75 -5.20
N GLU A 130 -15.80 -16.80 -5.42
CA GLU A 130 -17.01 -17.07 -4.62
C GLU A 130 -16.71 -17.23 -3.12
N LYS A 131 -15.53 -17.77 -2.76
CA LYS A 131 -15.09 -17.85 -1.36
C LYS A 131 -14.84 -16.46 -0.76
N GLU A 132 -14.17 -15.58 -1.53
CA GLU A 132 -13.90 -14.21 -1.11
C GLU A 132 -15.18 -13.40 -1.01
N ARG A 133 -16.11 -13.53 -1.97
CA ARG A 133 -17.41 -12.88 -1.94
C ARG A 133 -18.18 -13.19 -0.66
N LYS A 134 -18.23 -14.46 -0.24
CA LYS A 134 -18.89 -14.87 1.01
C LYS A 134 -18.23 -14.22 2.24
N GLN A 135 -16.90 -14.17 2.29
CA GLN A 135 -16.17 -13.55 3.40
C GLN A 135 -16.32 -12.03 3.41
N LEU A 136 -16.19 -11.38 2.25
CA LEU A 136 -16.43 -9.95 2.04
C LEU A 136 -17.82 -9.59 2.56
N ASN A 137 -18.85 -10.30 2.12
CA ASN A 137 -20.23 -10.07 2.55
C ASN A 137 -20.42 -10.29 4.06
N SER A 138 -19.73 -11.26 4.65
CA SER A 138 -19.76 -11.45 6.12
C SER A 138 -19.16 -10.27 6.86
N ILE A 139 -18.03 -9.72 6.38
CA ILE A 139 -17.36 -8.56 7.00
C ILE A 139 -18.21 -7.31 6.78
N LEU A 140 -18.76 -7.13 5.58
CA LEU A 140 -19.56 -5.97 5.20
C LEU A 140 -20.86 -5.88 6.01
N LYS A 141 -21.53 -7.01 6.30
CA LYS A 141 -22.68 -7.03 7.22
C LYS A 141 -22.34 -6.44 8.59
N TYR A 142 -21.21 -6.85 9.17
CA TYR A 142 -20.74 -6.33 10.45
C TYR A 142 -20.38 -4.84 10.35
N TYR A 143 -19.64 -4.45 9.31
CA TYR A 143 -19.28 -3.06 9.04
C TYR A 143 -20.52 -2.15 8.93
N ASN A 144 -21.53 -2.58 8.18
CA ASN A 144 -22.79 -1.84 8.02
C ASN A 144 -23.50 -1.64 9.35
N GLN A 145 -23.56 -2.67 10.20
CA GLN A 145 -24.17 -2.57 11.53
C GLN A 145 -23.43 -1.56 12.42
N GLN A 146 -22.10 -1.59 12.43
CA GLN A 146 -21.30 -0.64 13.22
C GLN A 146 -21.50 0.81 12.77
N ASN A 147 -21.75 1.02 11.47
CA ASN A 147 -21.95 2.35 10.89
C ASN A 147 -23.42 2.76 10.77
N GLY A 148 -24.35 2.05 11.43
CA GLY A 148 -25.79 2.37 11.41
C GLY A 148 -26.49 2.17 10.05
N SER A 149 -25.82 1.53 9.09
CA SER A 149 -26.38 1.18 7.79
C SER A 149 -27.20 -0.12 7.85
N LYS A 150 -28.08 -0.35 6.87
CA LYS A 150 -28.82 -1.62 6.78
C LYS A 150 -27.81 -2.78 6.66
N THR A 151 -28.05 -3.89 7.38
CA THR A 151 -27.13 -5.05 7.38
C THR A 151 -26.81 -5.56 5.97
N LYS A 152 -27.78 -5.50 5.04
CA LYS A 152 -27.63 -5.96 3.65
C LYS A 152 -27.20 -4.85 2.67
N ASP A 153 -26.84 -3.66 3.14
CA ASP A 153 -26.40 -2.55 2.29
C ASP A 153 -25.15 -2.96 1.48
N GLN A 154 -25.22 -2.78 0.15
CA GLN A 154 -24.12 -3.01 -0.80
C GLN A 154 -23.46 -4.41 -0.72
N LEU A 155 -24.19 -5.46 -0.36
CA LEU A 155 -23.64 -6.81 -0.46
C LEU A 155 -23.36 -7.15 -1.93
N LEU A 156 -22.30 -7.92 -2.16
CA LEU A 156 -21.90 -8.36 -3.49
C LEU A 156 -22.72 -9.59 -3.88
N ASP A 157 -23.52 -9.47 -4.92
CA ASP A 157 -24.43 -10.53 -5.36
C ASP A 157 -23.65 -11.65 -6.08
N ASP A 158 -22.75 -11.28 -6.98
CA ASP A 158 -22.01 -12.18 -7.87
C ASP A 158 -20.49 -12.23 -7.58
N SER A 159 -19.83 -13.24 -8.16
CA SER A 159 -18.38 -13.44 -8.13
C SER A 159 -17.78 -13.24 -9.54
N GLY A 160 -16.45 -13.20 -9.66
CA GLY A 160 -15.74 -12.85 -10.89
C GLY A 160 -15.23 -11.40 -10.83
N VAL A 161 -15.05 -10.78 -11.99
CA VAL A 161 -14.66 -9.35 -12.06
C VAL A 161 -15.81 -8.49 -11.55
N GLN A 162 -15.56 -7.72 -10.50
CA GLN A 162 -16.53 -6.86 -9.83
C GLN A 162 -15.95 -5.46 -9.65
N ASN A 163 -16.74 -4.41 -9.92
CA ASN A 163 -16.39 -3.05 -9.55
C ASN A 163 -16.77 -2.81 -8.08
N LEU A 164 -15.79 -2.90 -7.19
CA LEU A 164 -15.99 -2.79 -5.75
C LEU A 164 -16.09 -1.33 -5.32
N THR A 165 -17.14 -1.01 -4.55
CA THR A 165 -17.22 0.26 -3.81
C THR A 165 -16.15 0.33 -2.71
N GLY A 166 -15.91 1.51 -2.14
CA GLY A 166 -14.93 1.69 -1.08
C GLY A 166 -15.17 0.77 0.13
N LYS A 167 -16.44 0.62 0.55
CA LYS A 167 -16.80 -0.32 1.63
C LYS A 167 -16.46 -1.76 1.25
N GLN A 168 -16.75 -2.15 0.02
CA GLN A 168 -16.49 -3.51 -0.48
C GLN A 168 -14.98 -3.78 -0.61
N ALA A 169 -14.20 -2.84 -1.16
CA ALA A 169 -12.75 -2.92 -1.26
C ALA A 169 -12.07 -3.00 0.12
N LEU A 170 -12.54 -2.22 1.10
CA LEU A 170 -12.13 -2.35 2.50
C LEU A 170 -12.45 -3.73 3.06
N CYS A 171 -13.65 -4.25 2.84
CA CYS A 171 -14.03 -5.57 3.33
C CYS A 171 -13.22 -6.69 2.66
N TYR A 172 -12.94 -6.55 1.35
CA TYR A 172 -12.10 -7.48 0.58
C TYR A 172 -10.67 -7.54 1.14
N SER A 173 -10.03 -6.38 1.35
CA SER A 173 -8.67 -6.31 1.91
C SER A 173 -8.55 -6.80 3.37
N ARG A 174 -9.69 -6.92 4.08
CA ARG A 174 -9.75 -7.40 5.48
C ARG A 174 -10.07 -8.89 5.62
N ILE A 175 -10.23 -9.64 4.53
CA ILE A 175 -10.49 -11.08 4.57
C ILE A 175 -9.32 -11.80 5.26
N ARG A 176 -9.64 -12.54 6.33
CA ARG A 176 -8.70 -13.36 7.13
C ARG A 176 -9.08 -14.85 7.20
N LYS A 177 -10.37 -15.16 7.31
CA LYS A 177 -10.87 -16.49 7.71
C LYS A 177 -10.66 -17.62 6.70
N ILE A 178 -10.23 -17.30 5.48
CA ILE A 178 -10.01 -18.31 4.45
C ILE A 178 -8.52 -18.65 4.25
N ASP A 179 -7.56 -17.88 4.81
CA ASP A 179 -6.12 -18.05 4.49
C ASP A 179 -5.15 -17.52 5.60
N SER A 180 -3.84 -17.57 5.32
CA SER A 180 -2.76 -17.00 6.14
C SER A 180 -2.60 -15.48 5.98
N ASP A 181 -1.82 -14.83 6.85
CA ASP A 181 -1.56 -13.38 6.78
C ASP A 181 -0.87 -12.95 5.47
N PHE A 182 -0.13 -13.87 4.82
CA PHE A 182 0.44 -13.66 3.48
C PHE A 182 -0.65 -13.44 2.42
N ALA A 183 -1.73 -14.21 2.46
CA ALA A 183 -2.84 -14.05 1.52
C ALA A 183 -3.63 -12.76 1.77
N ARG A 184 -3.69 -12.28 3.02
CA ARG A 184 -4.26 -10.96 3.34
C ARG A 184 -3.46 -9.84 2.69
N THR A 185 -2.14 -9.87 2.81
CA THR A 185 -1.24 -8.94 2.11
C THR A 185 -1.42 -9.01 0.59
N GLY A 186 -1.63 -10.21 0.04
CA GLY A 186 -1.99 -10.38 -1.37
C GLY A 186 -3.22 -9.58 -1.80
N ARG A 187 -4.29 -9.62 -1.01
CA ARG A 187 -5.53 -8.86 -1.30
C ARG A 187 -5.36 -7.36 -1.16
N GLN A 188 -4.54 -6.91 -0.20
CA GLN A 188 -4.21 -5.49 -0.04
C GLN A 188 -3.49 -4.94 -1.27
N ARG A 189 -2.54 -5.71 -1.83
CA ARG A 189 -1.85 -5.36 -3.09
C ARG A 189 -2.82 -5.36 -4.28
N LYS A 190 -3.68 -6.37 -4.43
CA LYS A 190 -4.74 -6.36 -5.46
C LYS A 190 -5.61 -5.11 -5.44
N VAL A 191 -6.01 -4.64 -4.25
CA VAL A 191 -6.78 -3.39 -4.13
C VAL A 191 -5.94 -2.18 -4.53
N LEU A 192 -4.67 -2.13 -4.13
CA LEU A 192 -3.76 -1.03 -4.52
C LEU A 192 -3.50 -0.99 -6.03
N GLU A 193 -3.29 -2.14 -6.66
CA GLU A 193 -3.18 -2.26 -8.12
C GLU A 193 -4.46 -1.79 -8.82
N ALA A 194 -5.62 -2.20 -8.31
CA ALA A 194 -6.90 -1.77 -8.87
C ALA A 194 -7.14 -0.25 -8.70
N VAL A 195 -6.74 0.32 -7.55
CA VAL A 195 -6.71 1.78 -7.35
C VAL A 195 -5.78 2.45 -8.35
N TYR A 196 -4.57 1.94 -8.54
CA TYR A 196 -3.62 2.49 -9.51
C TYR A 196 -4.20 2.48 -10.91
N ARG A 197 -4.71 1.34 -11.39
CA ARG A 197 -5.29 1.19 -12.73
C ARG A 197 -6.44 2.16 -12.93
N ARG A 198 -7.35 2.24 -11.95
CA ARG A 198 -8.47 3.16 -12.01
C ARG A 198 -8.03 4.62 -12.05
N VAL A 199 -7.03 4.98 -11.25
CA VAL A 199 -6.46 6.33 -11.26
C VAL A 199 -5.80 6.62 -12.60
N SER A 200 -5.01 5.70 -13.17
CA SER A 200 -4.31 5.89 -14.45
C SER A 200 -5.25 6.10 -15.65
N GLU A 201 -6.52 5.71 -15.55
CA GLU A 201 -7.54 5.98 -16.56
C GLU A 201 -8.11 7.42 -16.50
N LEU A 202 -7.90 8.13 -15.38
CA LEU A 202 -8.39 9.49 -15.21
C LEU A 202 -7.53 10.48 -16.00
N ASP A 203 -8.13 11.57 -16.47
CA ASP A 203 -7.35 12.68 -17.02
C ASP A 203 -6.56 13.40 -15.92
N GLY A 204 -5.45 14.03 -16.30
CA GLY A 204 -4.56 14.70 -15.35
C GLY A 204 -5.22 15.84 -14.57
N LEU A 205 -6.24 16.51 -15.11
CA LEU A 205 -6.94 17.57 -14.40
C LEU A 205 -7.80 16.99 -13.28
N THR A 206 -8.50 15.88 -13.54
CA THR A 206 -9.28 15.15 -12.53
C THR A 206 -8.36 14.58 -11.45
N MET A 207 -7.22 13.99 -11.81
CA MET A 207 -6.20 13.55 -10.84
C MET A 207 -5.75 14.71 -9.94
N ALA A 208 -5.38 15.85 -10.53
CA ALA A 208 -4.92 17.02 -9.80
C ALA A 208 -6.02 17.59 -8.87
N ALA A 209 -7.27 17.63 -9.32
CA ALA A 209 -8.40 18.07 -8.50
C ALA A 209 -8.58 17.16 -7.28
N ILE A 210 -8.55 15.83 -7.48
CA ILE A 210 -8.62 14.85 -6.38
C ILE A 210 -7.48 15.08 -5.38
N LEU A 211 -6.24 15.28 -5.85
CA LEU A 211 -5.09 15.53 -4.97
C LEU A 211 -5.29 16.79 -4.12
N VAL A 212 -5.69 17.91 -4.74
CA VAL A 212 -5.93 19.18 -4.03
C VAL A 212 -6.98 19.02 -2.93
N GLU A 213 -8.06 18.28 -3.20
CA GLU A 213 -9.17 18.10 -2.26
C GLU A 213 -8.87 17.09 -1.15
N THR A 214 -7.97 16.14 -1.38
CA THR A 214 -7.74 15.00 -0.48
C THR A 214 -6.42 15.04 0.29
N ILE A 215 -5.42 15.80 -0.17
CA ILE A 215 -4.09 15.80 0.45
C ILE A 215 -4.10 16.24 1.92
N SER A 216 -5.03 17.13 2.29
CA SER A 216 -5.20 17.58 3.68
C SER A 216 -5.81 16.51 4.61
N GLN A 217 -6.40 15.46 4.02
CA GLN A 217 -7.06 14.37 4.73
C GLN A 217 -6.12 13.18 4.97
N VAL A 218 -5.05 13.06 4.20
CA VAL A 218 -4.03 12.02 4.41
C VAL A 218 -2.91 12.53 5.32
N LYS A 219 -2.19 11.61 5.97
CA LYS A 219 -0.96 11.96 6.69
C LYS A 219 0.24 11.61 5.83
N THR A 220 0.94 12.63 5.34
CA THR A 220 2.08 12.48 4.44
C THR A 220 3.15 13.55 4.72
N ASP A 221 4.38 13.26 4.33
CA ASP A 221 5.50 14.21 4.26
C ASP A 221 5.65 14.83 2.86
N MET A 222 4.80 14.46 1.90
CA MET A 222 4.73 15.10 0.58
C MET A 222 4.03 16.46 0.66
N THR A 223 4.59 17.43 -0.07
CA THR A 223 3.87 18.68 -0.32
C THR A 223 2.78 18.48 -1.38
N LEU A 224 1.83 19.42 -1.50
CA LEU A 224 0.89 19.41 -2.64
C LEU A 224 1.64 19.52 -3.98
N ALA A 225 2.74 20.27 -4.03
CA ALA A 225 3.56 20.38 -5.22
C ALA A 225 4.21 19.04 -5.57
N ASP A 226 4.74 18.31 -4.59
CA ASP A 226 5.29 16.96 -4.75
C ASP A 226 4.24 16.03 -5.38
N ALA A 227 3.03 16.02 -4.83
CA ALA A 227 1.94 15.16 -5.29
C ALA A 227 1.47 15.51 -6.71
N VAL A 228 1.24 16.79 -6.99
CA VAL A 228 0.82 17.25 -8.34
C VAL A 228 1.90 16.98 -9.38
N ALA A 229 3.18 17.09 -9.00
CA ALA A 229 4.28 16.83 -9.92
C ALA A 229 4.40 15.35 -10.33
N LEU A 230 3.82 14.41 -9.57
CA LEU A 230 3.76 12.99 -9.97
C LEU A 230 2.68 12.69 -11.01
N VAL A 231 1.69 13.57 -11.22
CA VAL A 231 0.59 13.34 -12.17
C VAL A 231 1.08 13.04 -13.60
N PRO A 232 2.01 13.83 -14.19
CA PRO A 232 2.53 13.53 -15.52
C PRO A 232 3.28 12.19 -15.59
N VAL A 233 3.98 11.82 -14.52
CA VAL A 233 4.71 10.54 -14.43
C VAL A 233 3.72 9.38 -14.45
N LEU A 234 2.64 9.46 -13.67
CA LEU A 234 1.60 8.44 -13.65
C LEU A 234 0.93 8.25 -15.01
N LEU A 235 0.63 9.34 -15.72
CA LEU A 235 0.03 9.28 -17.07
C LEU A 235 0.94 8.66 -18.12
N GLN A 236 2.25 8.67 -17.91
CA GLN A 236 3.24 8.06 -18.79
C GLN A 236 3.56 6.61 -18.41
N LEU A 237 3.17 6.19 -17.21
CA LEU A 237 3.27 4.84 -16.68
C LEU A 237 1.96 4.07 -16.87
N ASN A 238 1.36 4.17 -18.07
CA ASN A 238 0.22 3.34 -18.45
C ASN A 238 0.70 1.91 -18.75
N ASP A 239 -0.11 0.91 -18.41
CA ASP A 239 0.18 -0.52 -18.61
C ASP A 239 1.42 -1.05 -17.87
N VAL A 240 1.74 -0.49 -16.71
CA VAL A 240 2.87 -0.95 -15.89
C VAL A 240 2.65 -2.36 -15.33
N GLU A 241 3.70 -3.18 -15.41
CA GLU A 241 3.80 -4.44 -14.69
C GLU A 241 4.08 -4.20 -13.20
N PHE A 242 3.32 -4.90 -12.36
CA PHE A 242 3.49 -4.87 -10.92
C PHE A 242 4.28 -6.09 -10.48
N ASP A 243 5.49 -5.84 -9.98
CA ASP A 243 6.27 -6.84 -9.29
C ASP A 243 6.01 -6.76 -7.79
N GLU A 244 6.05 -7.90 -7.11
CA GLU A 244 5.74 -7.93 -5.69
C GLU A 244 6.65 -8.84 -4.87
N LEU A 245 6.97 -8.37 -3.66
CA LEU A 245 7.67 -9.13 -2.64
C LEU A 245 6.94 -9.02 -1.30
N THR A 246 6.85 -10.12 -0.56
CA THR A 246 6.40 -10.09 0.84
C THR A 246 7.57 -10.41 1.76
N VAL A 247 7.75 -9.57 2.79
CA VAL A 247 8.75 -9.69 3.84
C VAL A 247 8.02 -10.05 5.15
N PRO A 248 8.40 -11.16 5.81
CA PRO A 248 9.55 -11.98 5.51
C PRO A 248 9.33 -12.92 4.31
N VAL A 249 10.40 -13.17 3.55
CA VAL A 249 10.38 -14.10 2.43
C VAL A 249 10.22 -15.55 2.91
N LYS A 250 9.77 -16.44 2.02
CA LYS A 250 9.67 -17.88 2.32
C LYS A 250 11.03 -18.42 2.79
N ASN A 251 11.02 -19.20 3.87
CA ASN A 251 12.22 -19.71 4.55
C ASN A 251 13.16 -18.59 5.09
N GLY A 252 12.69 -17.34 5.15
CA GLY A 252 13.41 -16.18 5.67
C GLY A 252 13.00 -15.78 7.08
N TYR A 253 12.27 -16.61 7.81
CA TYR A 253 11.83 -16.32 9.18
C TYR A 253 11.50 -17.59 9.98
N GLU A 254 11.41 -17.42 11.29
CA GLU A 254 10.87 -18.41 12.22
C GLU A 254 9.71 -17.80 13.02
N SER A 255 8.67 -18.60 13.28
CA SER A 255 7.60 -18.21 14.20
C SER A 255 8.02 -18.50 15.63
N GLN A 256 7.94 -17.52 16.52
CA GLN A 256 8.29 -17.67 17.93
C GLN A 256 7.27 -16.96 18.83
N THR A 257 7.21 -17.36 20.11
CA THR A 257 6.47 -16.63 21.14
C THR A 257 7.46 -15.89 22.03
N VAL A 258 7.44 -14.56 21.97
CA VAL A 258 8.31 -13.69 22.77
C VAL A 258 7.44 -12.87 23.71
N SER A 259 7.65 -13.03 25.02
CA SER A 259 6.87 -12.32 26.05
C SER A 259 5.35 -12.42 25.86
N GLY A 260 4.87 -13.61 25.45
CA GLY A 260 3.44 -13.87 25.20
C GLY A 260 2.91 -13.38 23.84
N MET A 261 3.73 -12.74 23.02
CA MET A 261 3.38 -12.33 21.66
C MET A 261 3.85 -13.38 20.65
N MET A 262 2.97 -13.85 19.76
CA MET A 262 3.41 -14.56 18.57
C MET A 262 4.02 -13.57 17.58
N VAL A 263 5.25 -13.84 17.13
CA VAL A 263 6.03 -12.96 16.27
C VAL A 263 6.75 -13.75 15.18
N LEU A 264 7.12 -13.06 14.11
CA LEU A 264 7.92 -13.60 13.01
C LEU A 264 9.35 -13.08 13.17
N VAL A 265 10.29 -13.89 13.63
CA VAL A 265 11.70 -13.51 13.76
C VAL A 265 12.37 -13.65 12.39
N PRO A 266 12.74 -12.54 11.71
CA PRO A 266 13.30 -12.61 10.37
C PRO A 266 14.78 -13.01 10.41
N ASN A 267 15.20 -13.84 9.46
CA ASN A 267 16.61 -13.91 9.05
C ASN A 267 16.91 -12.62 8.26
N LEU A 268 17.57 -11.65 8.90
CA LEU A 268 17.75 -10.32 8.31
C LEU A 268 18.57 -10.37 7.02
N ASP A 269 19.62 -11.18 6.96
CA ASP A 269 20.48 -11.27 5.76
C ASP A 269 19.68 -11.78 4.56
N ARG A 270 18.95 -12.90 4.70
CA ARG A 270 18.07 -13.42 3.64
C ARG A 270 17.05 -12.40 3.15
N ASN A 271 16.43 -11.66 4.08
CA ASN A 271 15.41 -10.69 3.70
C ASN A 271 16.03 -9.45 3.05
N ARG A 272 17.17 -8.97 3.55
CA ARG A 272 17.93 -7.88 2.94
C ARG A 272 18.37 -8.21 1.53
N ASP A 273 18.96 -9.39 1.34
CA ASP A 273 19.40 -9.87 0.02
C ASP A 273 18.22 -9.98 -0.96
N ALA A 274 17.10 -10.54 -0.50
CA ALA A 274 15.90 -10.65 -1.33
C ALA A 274 15.31 -9.28 -1.69
N ILE A 275 15.25 -8.34 -0.75
CA ILE A 275 14.76 -6.98 -1.00
C ILE A 275 15.71 -6.24 -1.96
N ALA A 276 17.02 -6.32 -1.73
CA ALA A 276 18.02 -5.67 -2.58
C ALA A 276 17.97 -6.21 -4.00
N ALA A 277 17.93 -7.53 -4.19
CA ALA A 277 17.79 -8.14 -5.50
C ALA A 277 16.45 -7.76 -6.17
N PHE A 278 15.37 -7.66 -5.39
CA PHE A 278 14.06 -7.31 -5.89
C PHE A 278 13.90 -5.83 -6.24
N LEU A 279 14.68 -4.91 -5.66
CA LEU A 279 14.58 -3.46 -5.91
C LEU A 279 15.60 -2.93 -6.94
N GLN A 280 16.48 -3.78 -7.47
CA GLN A 280 17.54 -3.44 -8.43
C GLN A 280 17.04 -3.09 -9.83
#